data_AF-A0A4P7HC14-F1
#
_entry.id   AF-A0A4P7HC14-F1
#
_cell.length_a   1.000
_cell.length_b   1.000
_cell.length_c   1.000
_cell.angle_alpha   90.00
_cell.angle_beta   90.00
_cell.angle_gamma   90.00
#
_symmetry.space_group_name_H-M   'P 1'
#
loop_
_entity.id
_entity.type
_entity.pdbx_description
1 polymer ?
#
loop_
_entity_poly.entity_id
_entity_poly.type
_entity_poly.pdbx_seq_one_letter_code
_entity_poly.pdbx_strand_id
1 'polypeptide(L)'
;MTERDVWRAISARTGAGDRAAAEAGVRAAYRQAGLAEPERIEWFGSPLAAVRLLSAGELGERGASVREAVRSAPWAAERARVHAELGSKAFNEHWQATGAGLWELTQTVVDRVREGVIDAAASTAEQRTQVRLLLLDAVLGHHDSAWLCAFDTDAGAPLGGLAAVAREAGWWWPYEKVALISERPTALHRDEAGRLDRGDGPALAYPDGFELHAWRGMSVSADFLDSLRALTPEQIRAEENAELRRIMLEYYGYDRYLDESGAQPIHRDETGVLWRIELVGDEDVVMVEVVNSTPEPDGTHRTYWLRVPPTTRTAREGVAWTFGLGAEIYEPVQQT
;
A
#
# COMPACT_ATOMS: atom_id res chain seq x y z
N MET A 1 21.27 -0.44 14.89
CA MET A 1 20.29 -0.16 13.83
C MET A 1 21.06 -0.08 12.53
N THR A 2 20.74 -0.93 11.54
CA THR A 2 21.42 -0.91 10.24
C THR A 2 20.94 0.28 9.40
N GLU A 3 21.67 0.66 8.36
CA GLU A 3 21.22 1.70 7.42
C GLU A 3 19.87 1.36 6.77
N ARG A 4 19.64 0.08 6.50
CA ARG A 4 18.35 -0.44 6.03
C ARG A 4 17.21 -0.21 7.02
N ASP A 5 17.45 -0.39 8.32
CA ASP A 5 16.44 -0.14 9.34
C ASP A 5 16.07 1.35 9.42
N VAL A 6 17.06 2.24 9.25
CA VAL A 6 16.85 3.70 9.20
C VAL A 6 15.97 4.07 8.02
N TRP A 7 16.31 3.62 6.81
CA TRP A 7 15.52 3.91 5.60
C TRP A 7 14.14 3.26 5.63
N ARG A 8 14.01 2.06 6.20
CA ARG A 8 12.70 1.45 6.43
C ARG A 8 11.83 2.30 7.35
N ALA A 9 12.39 2.84 8.44
CA ALA A 9 11.66 3.73 9.33
C ALA A 9 11.28 5.06 8.65
N ILE A 10 12.17 5.64 7.84
CA ILE A 10 11.90 6.85 7.06
C ILE A 10 10.76 6.63 6.07
N SER A 11 10.77 5.50 5.34
CA SER A 11 9.76 5.18 4.33
C SER A 11 8.32 5.10 4.88
N ALA A 12 8.18 4.87 6.19
CA ALA A 12 6.90 4.72 6.86
C ALA A 12 6.57 5.88 7.81
N ARG A 13 7.42 6.92 7.83
CA ARG A 13 7.30 8.03 8.78
C ARG A 13 6.09 8.89 8.42
N THR A 14 5.26 9.14 9.42
CA THR A 14 4.11 10.05 9.31
C THR A 14 4.32 11.32 10.14
N GLY A 15 3.49 12.33 9.89
CA GLY A 15 3.52 13.61 10.57
C GLY A 15 4.55 14.60 10.01
N ALA A 16 4.50 15.82 10.54
CA ALA A 16 5.34 16.93 10.09
C ALA A 16 6.84 16.60 10.20
N GLY A 17 7.62 17.03 9.21
CA GLY A 17 9.08 17.01 9.27
C GLY A 17 9.66 18.40 9.53
N ASP A 18 10.98 18.47 9.58
CA ASP A 18 11.68 19.74 9.65
C ASP A 18 11.70 20.40 8.26
N ARG A 19 10.84 21.40 8.07
CA ARG A 19 10.76 22.15 6.81
C ARG A 19 12.07 22.85 6.45
N ALA A 20 12.79 23.40 7.44
CA ALA A 20 14.04 24.09 7.17
C ALA A 20 15.12 23.12 6.70
N ALA A 21 15.18 21.93 7.30
CA ALA A 21 16.08 20.87 6.87
C ALA A 21 15.72 20.33 5.47
N ALA A 22 14.42 20.16 5.17
CA ALA A 22 13.98 19.78 3.83
C ALA A 22 14.35 20.84 2.78
N GLU A 23 14.13 22.13 3.05
CA GLU A 23 14.50 23.23 2.16
C GLU A 23 16.01 23.30 1.93
N ALA A 24 16.82 23.11 2.98
CA ALA A 24 18.26 23.01 2.84
C ALA A 24 18.69 21.82 1.97
N GLY A 25 17.97 20.69 2.08
CA GLY A 25 18.14 19.51 1.23
C GLY A 25 17.82 19.78 -0.25
N VAL A 26 16.71 20.46 -0.54
CA VAL A 26 16.36 20.90 -1.90
C VAL A 26 17.47 21.76 -2.48
N ARG A 27 17.92 22.78 -1.74
CA ARG A 27 18.99 23.68 -2.17
C ARG A 27 20.31 22.95 -2.41
N ALA A 28 20.64 22.00 -1.54
CA ALA A 28 21.80 21.14 -1.72
C ALA A 28 21.70 20.30 -3.00
N ALA A 29 20.55 19.71 -3.29
CA ALA A 29 20.34 18.91 -4.51
C ALA A 29 20.52 19.74 -5.79
N TYR A 30 20.04 21.00 -5.81
CA TYR A 30 20.27 21.91 -6.94
C TYR A 30 21.75 22.29 -7.09
N ARG A 31 22.44 22.64 -5.99
CA ARG A 31 23.89 22.94 -6.03
C ARG A 31 24.70 21.74 -6.50
N GLN A 32 24.35 20.53 -6.06
CA GLN A 32 24.99 19.28 -6.48
C GLN A 32 24.79 19.01 -7.98
N ALA A 33 23.64 19.41 -8.53
CA ALA A 33 23.36 19.36 -9.95
C ALA A 33 23.99 20.52 -10.77
N GLY A 34 24.71 21.45 -10.12
CA GLY A 34 25.29 22.63 -10.78
C GLY A 34 24.25 23.66 -11.23
N LEU A 35 23.06 23.66 -10.64
CA LEU A 35 21.97 24.58 -10.95
C LEU A 35 21.91 25.73 -9.94
N ALA A 36 21.33 26.85 -10.36
CA ALA A 36 20.91 27.90 -9.43
C ALA A 36 19.81 27.36 -8.50
N GLU A 37 19.84 27.72 -7.22
CA GLU A 37 18.79 27.32 -6.28
C GLU A 37 17.42 27.90 -6.67
N PRO A 38 16.31 27.22 -6.34
CA PRO A 38 14.99 27.76 -6.61
C PRO A 38 14.79 29.06 -5.83
N GLU A 39 14.23 30.06 -6.51
CA GLU A 39 13.94 31.40 -5.96
C GLU A 39 12.97 31.32 -4.78
N ARG A 40 12.06 30.34 -4.80
CA ARG A 40 11.11 30.09 -3.72
C ARG A 40 10.82 28.61 -3.55
N ILE A 41 10.38 28.23 -2.35
CA ILE A 41 9.93 26.88 -2.02
C ILE A 41 8.53 26.99 -1.43
N GLU A 42 7.58 26.24 -1.98
CA GLU A 42 6.17 26.28 -1.58
C GLU A 42 5.73 24.93 -0.99
N TRP A 43 5.07 24.98 0.17
CA TRP A 43 4.64 23.79 0.90
C TRP A 43 3.14 23.52 0.73
N PHE A 44 2.79 22.25 0.54
CA PHE A 44 1.44 21.77 0.33
C PHE A 44 1.11 20.66 1.33
N GLY A 45 -0.15 20.59 1.76
CA GLY A 45 -0.61 19.53 2.67
C GLY A 45 -0.53 18.14 2.04
N SER A 46 -0.65 18.03 0.71
CA SER A 46 -0.58 16.76 0.00
C SER A 46 -0.02 16.89 -1.43
N PRO A 47 0.32 15.76 -2.08
CA PRO A 47 0.61 15.72 -3.50
C PRO A 47 -0.57 16.21 -4.36
N LEU A 48 -1.81 15.98 -3.92
CA LEU A 48 -3.01 16.42 -4.62
C LEU A 48 -3.11 17.94 -4.67
N ALA A 49 -2.83 18.63 -3.56
CA ALA A 49 -2.86 20.09 -3.52
C ALA A 49 -1.81 20.71 -4.45
N ALA A 50 -0.58 20.17 -4.48
CA ALA A 50 0.47 20.63 -5.40
C ALA A 50 0.06 20.41 -6.87
N VAL A 51 -0.48 19.23 -7.20
CA VAL A 51 -0.95 18.90 -8.56
C VAL A 51 -2.12 19.77 -8.99
N ARG A 52 -3.07 20.09 -8.11
CA ARG A 52 -4.19 21.00 -8.43
C ARG A 52 -3.67 22.39 -8.80
N LEU A 53 -2.75 22.95 -8.02
CA LEU A 53 -2.14 24.26 -8.32
C LEU A 53 -1.39 24.23 -9.67
N LEU A 54 -0.59 23.18 -9.91
CA LEU A 54 0.15 23.01 -11.17
C LEU A 54 -0.78 22.85 -12.37
N SER A 55 -1.91 22.16 -12.20
CA SER A 55 -2.89 21.92 -13.27
C SER A 55 -3.66 23.19 -13.63
N ALA A 56 -3.94 24.05 -12.64
CA ALA A 56 -4.60 25.33 -12.83
C ALA A 56 -3.70 26.41 -13.47
N GLY A 57 -2.37 26.20 -13.48
CA GLY A 57 -1.41 27.18 -14.02
C GLY A 57 -1.22 28.40 -13.14
N GLU A 58 -1.60 28.32 -11.86
CA GLU A 58 -1.64 29.45 -10.93
C GLU A 58 -0.29 29.77 -10.28
N LEU A 59 0.73 28.91 -10.49
CA LEU A 59 2.07 29.04 -9.89
C LEU A 59 2.91 30.17 -10.51
N GLY A 60 2.42 30.88 -11.54
CA GLY A 60 3.19 31.89 -12.27
C GLY A 60 4.40 31.28 -13.00
N GLU A 61 5.46 32.08 -13.19
CA GLU A 61 6.68 31.60 -13.83
C GLU A 61 7.43 30.59 -12.93
N ARG A 62 7.28 29.29 -13.26
CA ARG A 62 8.01 28.19 -12.60
C ARG A 62 9.27 27.75 -13.32
N GLY A 63 9.32 27.93 -14.65
CA GLY A 63 10.36 27.37 -15.52
C GLY A 63 10.19 25.88 -15.80
N ALA A 64 11.15 25.29 -16.51
CA ALA A 64 11.13 23.87 -16.86
C ALA A 64 11.34 22.96 -15.64
N SER A 65 10.93 21.70 -15.76
CA SER A 65 11.27 20.65 -14.79
C SER A 65 12.76 20.38 -14.83
N VAL A 66 13.42 20.40 -13.66
CA VAL A 66 14.84 20.07 -13.51
C VAL A 66 15.04 18.71 -12.82
N ARG A 67 13.97 17.90 -12.72
CA ARG A 67 13.99 16.56 -12.12
C ARG A 67 15.09 15.68 -12.71
N GLU A 68 15.34 15.79 -14.02
CA GLU A 68 16.39 15.00 -14.66
C GLU A 68 17.77 15.30 -14.07
N ALA A 69 18.12 16.58 -13.95
CA ALA A 69 19.41 17.02 -13.40
C ALA A 69 19.51 16.79 -11.88
N VAL A 70 18.43 17.02 -11.14
CA VAL A 70 18.41 16.97 -9.68
C VAL A 70 18.26 15.54 -9.14
N ARG A 71 17.58 14.65 -9.86
CA ARG A 71 17.25 13.30 -9.38
C ARG A 71 17.71 12.20 -10.31
N SER A 72 17.27 12.17 -11.57
CA SER A 72 17.50 11.01 -12.45
C SER A 72 18.98 10.80 -12.76
N ALA A 73 19.68 11.86 -13.18
CA ALA A 73 21.07 11.77 -13.61
C ALA A 73 22.04 11.44 -12.46
N PRO A 74 21.97 12.08 -11.27
CA PRO A 74 22.77 11.68 -10.11
C PRO A 74 22.53 10.22 -9.72
N TRP A 75 21.28 9.75 -9.79
CA TRP A 75 20.96 8.36 -9.52
C TRP A 75 21.61 7.40 -10.50
N ALA A 76 21.46 7.69 -11.80
CA ALA A 76 22.02 6.86 -12.85
C ALA A 76 23.55 6.79 -12.74
N ALA A 77 24.19 7.91 -12.40
CA ALA A 77 25.63 7.98 -12.15
C ALA A 77 26.06 7.11 -10.96
N GLU A 78 25.40 7.23 -9.81
CA GLU A 78 25.74 6.40 -8.64
C GLU A 78 25.50 4.91 -8.89
N ARG A 79 24.40 4.56 -9.56
CA ARG A 79 24.14 3.18 -9.98
C ARG A 79 25.25 2.66 -10.88
N ALA A 80 25.68 3.44 -11.87
CA ALA A 80 26.76 3.06 -12.78
C ALA A 80 28.09 2.91 -12.05
N ARG A 81 28.42 3.82 -11.12
CA ARG A 81 29.63 3.79 -10.30
C ARG A 81 29.69 2.52 -9.44
N VAL A 82 28.65 2.27 -8.64
CA VAL A 82 28.58 1.09 -7.78
C VAL A 82 28.58 -0.21 -8.60
N HIS A 83 27.89 -0.23 -9.74
CA HIS A 83 27.93 -1.39 -10.64
C HIS A 83 29.33 -1.63 -11.23
N ALA A 84 30.08 -0.57 -11.57
CA ALA A 84 31.45 -0.69 -12.07
C ALA A 84 32.43 -1.17 -10.98
N GLU A 85 32.23 -0.78 -9.73
CA GLU A 85 33.06 -1.19 -8.59
C GLU A 85 32.81 -2.64 -8.15
N LEU A 86 31.54 -3.04 -8.05
CA LEU A 86 31.16 -4.36 -7.53
C LEU A 86 31.09 -5.45 -8.62
N GLY A 87 30.83 -5.05 -9.87
CA GLY A 87 30.40 -5.98 -10.92
C GLY A 87 28.97 -6.50 -10.71
N SER A 88 28.41 -7.15 -11.72
CA SER A 88 26.96 -7.44 -11.78
C SER A 88 26.45 -8.37 -10.68
N LYS A 89 27.22 -9.37 -10.27
CA LYS A 89 26.80 -10.33 -9.24
C LYS A 89 26.70 -9.65 -7.86
N ALA A 90 27.79 -9.02 -7.42
CA ALA A 90 27.81 -8.35 -6.12
C ALA A 90 26.89 -7.11 -6.08
N PHE A 91 26.66 -6.44 -7.21
CA PHE A 91 25.63 -5.40 -7.30
C PHE A 91 24.22 -5.96 -7.00
N ASN A 92 23.87 -7.13 -7.55
CA ASN A 92 22.57 -7.76 -7.28
C ASN A 92 22.46 -8.14 -5.79
N GLU A 93 23.49 -8.78 -5.23
CA GLU A 93 23.54 -9.12 -3.80
C GLU A 93 23.40 -7.87 -2.91
N HIS A 94 24.07 -6.76 -3.26
CA HIS A 94 23.94 -5.47 -2.59
C HIS A 94 22.51 -4.92 -2.66
N TRP A 95 21.88 -4.94 -3.85
CA TRP A 95 20.50 -4.51 -4.00
C TRP A 95 19.51 -5.35 -3.18
N GLN A 96 19.69 -6.68 -3.16
CA GLN A 96 18.87 -7.60 -2.36
C GLN A 96 19.05 -7.37 -0.85
N ALA A 97 20.27 -7.09 -0.42
CA ALA A 97 20.57 -6.80 0.97
C ALA A 97 20.02 -5.45 1.44
N THR A 98 19.89 -4.47 0.54
CA THR A 98 19.49 -3.09 0.83
C THR A 98 18.07 -2.77 0.38
N GLY A 99 17.91 -2.36 -0.87
CA GLY A 99 16.72 -1.69 -1.40
C GLY A 99 15.59 -2.60 -1.84
N ALA A 100 15.85 -3.85 -2.26
CA ALA A 100 14.87 -4.69 -2.93
C ALA A 100 13.57 -4.90 -2.12
N GLY A 101 13.69 -5.34 -0.86
CA GLY A 101 12.50 -5.54 -0.01
C GLY A 101 11.82 -4.23 0.38
N LEU A 102 12.54 -3.12 0.44
CA LEU A 102 11.94 -1.81 0.71
C LEU A 102 11.19 -1.29 -0.53
N TRP A 103 11.68 -1.60 -1.72
CA TRP A 103 11.07 -1.22 -3.00
C TRP A 103 9.67 -1.83 -3.12
N GLU A 104 9.53 -3.13 -2.82
CA GLU A 104 8.23 -3.83 -2.82
C GLU A 104 7.21 -3.14 -1.90
N LEU A 105 7.64 -2.66 -0.72
CA LEU A 105 6.79 -1.96 0.24
C LEU A 105 6.45 -0.54 -0.18
N THR A 106 7.40 0.20 -0.75
CA THR A 106 7.19 1.61 -1.11
C THR A 106 6.45 1.78 -2.44
N GLN A 107 6.67 0.87 -3.40
CA GLN A 107 6.08 0.99 -4.74
C GLN A 107 4.55 0.87 -4.67
N THR A 108 4.02 -0.05 -3.88
CA THR A 108 2.58 -0.24 -3.71
C THR A 108 1.91 1.02 -3.15
N VAL A 109 2.51 1.67 -2.17
CA VAL A 109 2.02 2.94 -1.61
C VAL A 109 2.12 4.07 -2.64
N VAL A 110 3.24 4.17 -3.37
CA VAL A 110 3.42 5.19 -4.41
C VAL A 110 2.36 5.08 -5.49
N ASP A 111 2.11 3.87 -5.99
CA ASP A 111 1.14 3.65 -7.06
C ASP A 111 -0.28 4.01 -6.59
N ARG A 112 -0.64 3.68 -5.34
CA ARG A 112 -1.91 4.11 -4.74
C ARG A 112 -2.03 5.62 -4.58
N VAL A 113 -0.96 6.31 -4.19
CA VAL A 113 -0.95 7.78 -4.14
C VAL A 113 -1.12 8.37 -5.53
N ARG A 114 -0.45 7.84 -6.56
CA ARG A 114 -0.62 8.31 -7.95
C ARG A 114 -2.05 8.15 -8.42
N GLU A 115 -2.63 6.96 -8.26
CA GLU A 115 -4.01 6.67 -8.64
C GLU A 115 -4.98 7.62 -7.92
N GLY A 116 -4.88 7.75 -6.61
CA GLY A 116 -5.73 8.64 -5.82
C GLY A 116 -5.60 10.11 -6.22
N VAL A 117 -4.40 10.59 -6.53
CA VAL A 117 -4.20 11.96 -7.02
C VAL A 117 -4.84 12.14 -8.40
N ILE A 118 -4.69 11.18 -9.32
CA ILE A 118 -5.29 11.24 -10.65
C ILE A 118 -6.82 11.27 -10.54
N ASP A 119 -7.39 10.38 -9.73
CA ASP A 119 -8.84 10.26 -9.57
C ASP A 119 -9.46 11.50 -8.92
N ALA A 120 -8.76 12.11 -7.95
CA ALA A 120 -9.24 13.30 -7.25
C ALA A 120 -8.96 14.64 -7.98
N ALA A 121 -8.00 14.67 -8.91
CA ALA A 121 -7.64 15.89 -9.66
C ALA A 121 -8.26 15.97 -11.05
N ALA A 122 -8.69 14.85 -11.64
CA ALA A 122 -9.09 14.80 -13.05
C ALA A 122 -10.37 14.00 -13.30
N SER A 123 -11.30 14.62 -14.02
CA SER A 123 -12.58 14.01 -14.43
C SER A 123 -12.58 13.54 -15.89
N THR A 124 -11.76 14.16 -16.75
CA THR A 124 -11.66 13.83 -18.18
C THR A 124 -10.35 13.10 -18.53
N ALA A 125 -10.32 12.40 -19.67
CA ALA A 125 -9.11 11.71 -20.13
C ALA A 125 -7.94 12.68 -20.39
N GLU A 126 -8.23 13.89 -20.88
CA GLU A 126 -7.24 14.94 -21.10
C GLU A 126 -6.63 15.43 -19.78
N GLN A 127 -7.47 15.77 -18.79
CA GLN A 127 -7.02 16.14 -17.45
C GLN A 127 -6.19 15.03 -16.80
N ARG A 128 -6.62 13.76 -16.94
CA ARG A 128 -5.86 12.61 -16.41
C ARG A 128 -4.49 12.51 -17.06
N THR A 129 -4.38 12.80 -18.35
CA THR A 129 -3.10 12.81 -19.07
C THR A 129 -2.20 13.95 -18.59
N GLN A 130 -2.75 15.16 -18.42
CA GLN A 130 -2.03 16.30 -17.86
C GLN A 130 -1.50 15.99 -16.45
N VAL A 131 -2.33 15.46 -15.56
CA VAL A 131 -1.94 15.09 -14.19
C VAL A 131 -0.83 14.04 -14.21
N ARG A 132 -0.93 13.00 -15.07
CA ARG A 132 0.13 11.98 -15.20
C ARG A 132 1.47 12.62 -15.60
N LEU A 133 1.48 13.58 -16.52
CA LEU A 133 2.70 14.29 -16.91
C LEU A 133 3.29 15.08 -15.73
N LEU A 134 2.45 15.77 -14.95
CA LEU A 134 2.91 16.48 -13.74
C LEU A 134 3.46 15.52 -12.68
N LEU A 135 2.90 14.31 -12.55
CA LEU A 135 3.41 13.29 -11.63
C LEU A 135 4.76 12.70 -12.08
N LEU A 136 5.11 12.78 -13.37
CA LEU A 136 6.44 12.40 -13.85
C LEU A 136 7.54 13.38 -13.41
N ASP A 137 7.17 14.63 -13.15
CA ASP A 137 8.08 15.66 -12.60
C ASP A 137 8.34 15.50 -11.10
N ALA A 138 7.60 14.63 -10.41
CA ALA A 138 7.78 14.43 -8.98
C ALA A 138 9.05 13.63 -8.63
N VAL A 139 9.72 14.05 -7.57
CA VAL A 139 10.65 13.28 -6.74
C VAL A 139 9.88 12.80 -5.52
N LEU A 140 10.06 11.54 -5.10
CA LEU A 140 9.10 10.86 -4.23
C LEU A 140 9.42 11.03 -2.73
N GLY A 141 10.43 11.83 -2.37
CA GLY A 141 10.79 12.13 -0.98
C GLY A 141 11.06 10.87 -0.18
N HIS A 142 10.43 10.72 0.98
CA HIS A 142 10.58 9.52 1.81
C HIS A 142 10.20 8.21 1.09
N HIS A 143 9.39 8.22 0.03
CA HIS A 143 9.11 7.01 -0.74
C HIS A 143 10.24 6.60 -1.71
N ASP A 144 11.26 7.45 -1.93
CA ASP A 144 12.51 7.05 -2.62
C ASP A 144 13.47 6.26 -1.69
N SER A 145 13.07 5.95 -0.45
CA SER A 145 13.92 5.29 0.57
C SER A 145 14.56 3.98 0.13
N ALA A 146 13.84 3.11 -0.60
CA ALA A 146 14.37 1.84 -1.11
C ALA A 146 15.66 2.02 -1.92
N TRP A 147 15.62 3.09 -2.66
CA TRP A 147 16.55 3.48 -3.68
C TRP A 147 17.72 4.21 -3.01
N LEU A 148 17.44 5.13 -2.08
CA LEU A 148 18.45 5.85 -1.28
C LEU A 148 19.23 4.92 -0.34
N CYS A 149 18.58 3.88 0.19
CA CYS A 149 19.23 2.86 1.02
C CYS A 149 20.35 2.08 0.31
N ALA A 150 20.36 2.06 -1.01
CA ALA A 150 21.33 1.30 -1.80
C ALA A 150 22.58 2.12 -2.17
N PHE A 151 22.67 3.40 -1.81
CA PHE A 151 23.73 4.30 -2.25
C PHE A 151 24.23 5.18 -1.10
N ASP A 152 25.35 5.85 -1.32
CA ASP A 152 25.87 6.83 -0.36
C ASP A 152 24.93 8.05 -0.30
N THR A 153 24.46 8.36 0.91
CA THR A 153 23.51 9.43 1.20
C THR A 153 24.05 10.44 2.21
N ASP A 154 25.36 10.40 2.47
CA ASP A 154 26.02 11.33 3.37
C ASP A 154 25.97 12.76 2.83
N ALA A 155 26.13 13.72 3.75
CA ALA A 155 26.17 15.12 3.39
C ALA A 155 27.35 15.39 2.43
N GLY A 156 27.05 15.94 1.26
CA GLY A 156 28.04 16.20 0.21
C GLY A 156 28.16 15.09 -0.84
N ALA A 157 27.68 13.88 -0.57
CA ALA A 157 27.55 12.84 -1.59
C ALA A 157 26.52 13.24 -2.67
N PRO A 158 26.58 12.70 -3.90
CA PRO A 158 25.69 13.09 -4.99
C PRO A 158 24.18 12.97 -4.69
N LEU A 159 23.80 12.07 -3.77
CA LEU A 159 22.40 11.87 -3.35
C LEU A 159 22.09 12.50 -1.98
N GLY A 160 23.05 13.17 -1.35
CA GLY A 160 22.90 13.73 0.00
C GLY A 160 21.77 14.76 0.11
N GLY A 161 21.60 15.63 -0.89
CA GLY A 161 20.48 16.58 -0.92
C GLY A 161 19.12 15.88 -1.01
N LEU A 162 18.98 14.91 -1.91
CA LEU A 162 17.76 14.08 -2.04
C LEU A 162 17.44 13.34 -0.74
N ALA A 163 18.47 12.80 -0.10
CA ALA A 163 18.33 12.07 1.15
C ALA A 163 17.94 12.97 2.32
N ALA A 164 18.41 14.22 2.36
CA ALA A 164 17.97 15.21 3.34
C ALA A 164 16.48 15.53 3.18
N VAL A 165 16.01 15.72 1.94
CA VAL A 165 14.56 15.93 1.69
C VAL A 165 13.75 14.69 2.08
N ALA A 166 14.21 13.49 1.70
CA ALA A 166 13.51 12.24 2.00
C ALA A 166 13.36 11.96 3.50
N ARG A 167 14.26 12.47 4.35
CA ARG A 167 14.17 12.33 5.80
C ARG A 167 13.06 13.18 6.42
N GLU A 168 12.64 14.24 5.73
CA GLU A 168 11.78 15.29 6.29
C GLU A 168 10.46 15.48 5.54
N ALA A 169 10.38 15.19 4.25
CA ALA A 169 9.24 15.55 3.42
C ALA A 169 8.65 14.41 2.59
N GLY A 170 7.46 14.68 2.05
CA GLY A 170 6.79 13.88 1.03
C GLY A 170 7.32 14.17 -0.36
N TRP A 171 6.44 14.04 -1.35
CA TRP A 171 6.79 14.26 -2.76
C TRP A 171 7.10 15.72 -3.01
N TRP A 172 7.94 15.99 -4.00
CA TRP A 172 8.27 17.35 -4.36
C TRP A 172 8.59 17.49 -5.85
N TRP A 173 8.37 18.68 -6.39
CA TRP A 173 8.50 19.00 -7.81
C TRP A 173 9.60 20.05 -8.01
N PRO A 174 10.77 19.65 -8.55
CA PRO A 174 11.84 20.59 -8.83
C PRO A 174 11.64 21.29 -10.19
N TYR A 175 11.39 22.60 -10.18
CA TYR A 175 11.42 23.46 -11.35
C TYR A 175 12.58 24.47 -11.27
N GLU A 176 12.94 25.10 -12.38
CA GLU A 176 14.06 26.06 -12.45
C GLU A 176 13.92 27.19 -11.41
N LYS A 177 12.72 27.75 -11.22
CA LYS A 177 12.50 28.91 -10.34
C LYS A 177 11.84 28.56 -9.01
N VAL A 178 11.19 27.41 -8.91
CA VAL A 178 10.38 27.03 -7.73
C VAL A 178 10.47 25.55 -7.46
N ALA A 179 10.51 25.18 -6.18
CA ALA A 179 10.27 23.81 -5.75
C ALA A 179 8.95 23.75 -4.96
N LEU A 180 8.07 22.82 -5.33
CA LEU A 180 6.86 22.53 -4.54
C LEU A 180 7.14 21.30 -3.68
N ILE A 181 6.79 21.33 -2.41
CA ILE A 181 6.99 20.23 -1.47
C ILE A 181 5.65 19.85 -0.84
N SER A 182 5.32 18.57 -0.87
CA SER A 182 4.24 18.01 -0.08
C SER A 182 4.75 17.64 1.32
N GLU A 183 3.93 17.92 2.33
CA GLU A 183 4.04 17.30 3.64
C GLU A 183 4.00 15.77 3.53
N ARG A 184 4.46 15.08 4.58
CA ARG A 184 4.26 13.64 4.73
C ARG A 184 2.81 13.32 5.09
N PRO A 185 2.35 12.09 4.84
CA PRO A 185 1.09 11.60 5.39
C PRO A 185 1.04 11.78 6.91
N THR A 186 -0.13 12.10 7.47
CA THR A 186 -0.39 12.08 8.92
C THR A 186 -0.68 10.67 9.43
N ALA A 187 -1.15 9.76 8.57
CA ALA A 187 -1.41 8.37 8.87
C ALA A 187 -1.01 7.46 7.72
N LEU A 188 -0.50 6.27 8.04
CA LEU A 188 -0.15 5.20 7.11
C LEU A 188 -0.41 3.85 7.80
N HIS A 189 -1.38 3.10 7.30
CA HIS A 189 -1.79 1.79 7.80
C HIS A 189 -1.63 0.75 6.69
N ARG A 190 -1.06 -0.40 7.06
CA ARG A 190 -0.72 -1.47 6.12
C ARG A 190 -0.99 -2.84 6.73
N ASP A 191 -1.30 -3.79 5.87
CA ASP A 191 -1.34 -5.21 6.24
C ASP A 191 0.09 -5.78 6.37
N GLU A 192 0.19 -7.06 6.76
CA GLU A 192 1.48 -7.76 6.91
C GLU A 192 2.25 -7.87 5.58
N ALA A 193 1.55 -7.82 4.44
CA ALA A 193 2.14 -7.81 3.10
C ALA A 193 2.58 -6.39 2.67
N GLY A 194 2.37 -5.36 3.48
CA GLY A 194 2.75 -3.98 3.22
C GLY A 194 1.79 -3.21 2.31
N ARG A 195 0.60 -3.74 2.01
CA ARG A 195 -0.42 -3.06 1.23
C ARG A 195 -1.24 -2.13 2.12
N LEU A 196 -1.75 -1.02 1.58
CA LEU A 196 -2.63 -0.12 2.34
C LEU A 196 -3.85 -0.90 2.86
N ASP A 197 -4.12 -0.80 4.15
CA ASP A 197 -5.20 -1.55 4.79
C ASP A 197 -5.67 -0.86 6.07
N ARG A 198 -6.97 -0.56 6.15
CA ARG A 198 -7.65 -0.10 7.36
C ARG A 198 -9.17 -0.22 7.21
N GLY A 199 -9.82 -0.93 8.15
CA GLY A 199 -11.27 -1.18 8.11
C GLY A 199 -12.16 -0.12 8.77
N ASP A 200 -11.59 0.84 9.52
CA ASP A 200 -12.34 1.79 10.34
C ASP A 200 -12.03 3.27 10.06
N GLY A 201 -11.28 3.55 8.97
CA GLY A 201 -10.85 4.88 8.59
C GLY A 201 -9.90 4.88 7.40
N PRO A 202 -9.24 6.01 7.08
CA PRO A 202 -8.30 6.09 5.97
C PRO A 202 -7.03 5.28 6.23
N ALA A 203 -6.62 4.50 5.24
CA ALA A 203 -5.34 3.77 5.28
C ALA A 203 -4.16 4.72 5.05
N LEU A 204 -4.37 5.82 4.34
CA LEU A 204 -3.40 6.91 4.17
C LEU A 204 -4.13 8.24 4.31
N ALA A 205 -3.61 9.17 5.09
CA ALA A 205 -4.19 10.51 5.25
C ALA A 205 -3.11 11.59 5.16
N TYR A 206 -3.46 12.74 4.60
CA TYR A 206 -2.61 13.93 4.53
C TYR A 206 -3.21 15.09 5.36
N PRO A 207 -2.37 16.06 5.80
CA PRO A 207 -2.80 17.21 6.60
C PRO A 207 -3.94 18.07 6.03
N ASP A 208 -4.14 18.07 4.72
CA ASP A 208 -5.17 18.85 4.03
C ASP A 208 -6.47 18.07 3.77
N GLY A 209 -6.59 16.86 4.33
CA GLY A 209 -7.77 16.01 4.18
C GLY A 209 -7.77 15.16 2.90
N PHE A 210 -6.66 15.11 2.14
CA PHE A 210 -6.52 14.08 1.11
C PHE A 210 -6.32 12.70 1.75
N GLU A 211 -7.28 11.81 1.52
CA GLU A 211 -7.35 10.49 2.16
C GLU A 211 -7.50 9.38 1.12
N LEU A 212 -6.88 8.23 1.40
CA LEU A 212 -7.05 6.99 0.65
C LEU A 212 -7.56 5.90 1.60
N HIS A 213 -8.68 5.29 1.23
CA HIS A 213 -9.27 4.16 1.94
C HIS A 213 -8.96 2.87 1.20
N ALA A 214 -8.57 1.84 1.95
CA ALA A 214 -8.23 0.55 1.37
C ALA A 214 -8.51 -0.61 2.34
N TRP A 215 -8.96 -1.72 1.78
CA TRP A 215 -9.13 -3.01 2.45
C TRP A 215 -8.20 -4.04 1.81
N ARG A 216 -7.20 -4.55 2.55
CA ARG A 216 -6.20 -5.51 2.07
C ARG A 216 -5.55 -5.13 0.74
N GLY A 217 -5.27 -3.84 0.56
CA GLY A 217 -4.71 -3.27 -0.65
C GLY A 217 -5.71 -2.91 -1.75
N MET A 218 -7.00 -3.24 -1.61
CA MET A 218 -8.05 -2.85 -2.56
C MET A 218 -8.60 -1.46 -2.20
N SER A 219 -8.64 -0.55 -3.17
CA SER A 219 -9.24 0.77 -2.99
C SER A 219 -10.75 0.66 -2.77
N VAL A 220 -11.25 1.30 -1.72
CA VAL A 220 -12.67 1.38 -1.38
C VAL A 220 -13.04 2.84 -1.06
N SER A 221 -14.33 3.17 -1.07
CA SER A 221 -14.77 4.51 -0.64
C SER A 221 -14.91 4.59 0.89
N ALA A 222 -14.85 5.81 1.43
CA ALA A 222 -15.19 6.06 2.83
C ALA A 222 -16.64 5.60 3.14
N ASP A 223 -17.58 5.95 2.26
CA ASP A 223 -19.00 5.55 2.36
C ASP A 223 -19.16 4.02 2.43
N PHE A 224 -18.38 3.27 1.67
CA PHE A 224 -18.39 1.81 1.72
C PHE A 224 -17.95 1.31 3.09
N LEU A 225 -16.83 1.81 3.64
CA LEU A 225 -16.37 1.41 4.97
C LEU A 225 -17.37 1.80 6.07
N ASP A 226 -17.99 2.97 5.98
CA ASP A 226 -19.02 3.38 6.94
C ASP A 226 -20.27 2.49 6.87
N SER A 227 -20.65 2.05 5.66
CA SER A 227 -21.76 1.13 5.47
C SER A 227 -21.55 -0.24 6.14
N LEU A 228 -20.29 -0.68 6.30
CA LEU A 228 -19.96 -1.96 6.93
C LEU A 228 -20.43 -2.03 8.39
N ARG A 229 -20.51 -0.89 9.10
CA ARG A 229 -20.93 -0.84 10.51
C ARG A 229 -22.40 -1.21 10.73
N ALA A 230 -23.23 -1.03 9.72
CA ALA A 230 -24.67 -1.31 9.75
C ALA A 230 -25.07 -2.41 8.73
N LEU A 231 -24.09 -3.21 8.31
CA LEU A 231 -24.24 -4.24 7.31
C LEU A 231 -25.29 -5.29 7.72
N THR A 232 -26.08 -5.79 6.77
CA THR A 232 -27.01 -6.90 6.95
C THR A 232 -26.74 -8.04 5.96
N PRO A 233 -27.20 -9.29 6.24
CA PRO A 233 -27.05 -10.41 5.31
C PRO A 233 -27.70 -10.16 3.94
N GLU A 234 -28.82 -9.43 3.90
CA GLU A 234 -29.52 -9.08 2.66
C GLU A 234 -28.68 -8.12 1.81
N GLN A 235 -28.01 -7.14 2.43
CA GLN A 235 -27.11 -6.22 1.73
C GLN A 235 -25.91 -6.96 1.15
N ILE A 236 -25.33 -7.92 1.89
CA ILE A 236 -24.26 -8.78 1.40
C ILE A 236 -24.73 -9.59 0.18
N ARG A 237 -25.94 -10.15 0.23
CA ARG A 237 -26.50 -10.95 -0.86
C ARG A 237 -26.84 -10.11 -2.10
N ALA A 238 -27.24 -8.85 -1.90
CA ALA A 238 -27.66 -7.93 -2.95
C ALA A 238 -26.52 -7.15 -3.61
N GLU A 239 -25.35 -7.05 -2.96
CA GLU A 239 -24.16 -6.49 -3.59
C GLU A 239 -23.86 -7.24 -4.88
N GLU A 240 -23.58 -6.55 -5.98
CA GLU A 240 -23.32 -7.17 -7.28
C GLU A 240 -21.82 -7.41 -7.48
N ASN A 241 -20.99 -6.48 -6.99
CA ASN A 241 -19.55 -6.56 -7.11
C ASN A 241 -18.98 -7.63 -6.18
N ALA A 242 -18.49 -8.73 -6.78
CA ALA A 242 -17.94 -9.88 -6.06
C ALA A 242 -16.81 -9.51 -5.09
N GLU A 243 -15.97 -8.54 -5.47
CA GLU A 243 -14.87 -8.09 -4.63
C GLU A 243 -15.38 -7.33 -3.39
N LEU A 244 -16.37 -6.45 -3.55
CA LEU A 244 -16.99 -5.74 -2.42
C LEU A 244 -17.77 -6.69 -1.52
N ARG A 245 -18.55 -7.61 -2.12
CA ARG A 245 -19.28 -8.65 -1.37
C ARG A 245 -18.35 -9.53 -0.54
N ARG A 246 -17.18 -9.88 -1.07
CA ARG A 246 -16.16 -10.63 -0.34
C ARG A 246 -15.65 -9.84 0.87
N ILE A 247 -15.39 -8.54 0.72
CA ILE A 247 -15.01 -7.67 1.85
C ILE A 247 -16.13 -7.61 2.88
N MET A 248 -17.38 -7.45 2.43
CA MET A 248 -18.54 -7.42 3.31
C MET A 248 -18.69 -8.72 4.11
N LEU A 249 -18.56 -9.89 3.48
CA LEU A 249 -18.56 -11.20 4.16
C LEU A 249 -17.44 -11.32 5.19
N GLU A 250 -16.23 -10.90 4.81
CA GLU A 250 -15.06 -10.96 5.69
C GLU A 250 -15.20 -10.02 6.91
N TYR A 251 -15.72 -8.81 6.71
CA TYR A 251 -16.01 -7.87 7.78
C TYR A 251 -17.15 -8.37 8.69
N TYR A 252 -18.21 -8.91 8.09
CA TYR A 252 -19.39 -9.37 8.83
C TYR A 252 -19.10 -10.57 9.73
N GLY A 253 -18.16 -11.41 9.32
CA GLY A 253 -17.94 -12.72 9.90
C GLY A 253 -18.82 -13.77 9.23
N TYR A 254 -18.18 -14.85 8.75
CA TYR A 254 -18.90 -15.90 8.07
C TYR A 254 -19.80 -16.72 9.01
N ASP A 255 -19.42 -16.86 10.27
CA ASP A 255 -20.22 -17.47 11.34
C ASP A 255 -21.56 -16.74 11.49
N ARG A 256 -21.49 -15.42 11.71
CA ARG A 256 -22.66 -14.58 11.85
C ARG A 256 -23.50 -14.55 10.58
N TYR A 257 -22.85 -14.51 9.41
CA TYR A 257 -23.56 -14.56 8.14
C TYR A 257 -24.31 -15.88 7.95
N LEU A 258 -23.70 -17.03 8.24
CA LEU A 258 -24.37 -18.33 8.08
C LEU A 258 -25.59 -18.45 9.00
N ASP A 259 -25.46 -18.02 10.25
CA ASP A 259 -26.55 -18.05 11.24
C ASP A 259 -27.71 -17.12 10.86
N GLU A 260 -27.40 -15.89 10.42
CA GLU A 260 -28.43 -14.88 10.15
C GLU A 260 -28.98 -14.91 8.72
N SER A 261 -28.27 -15.50 7.76
CA SER A 261 -28.69 -15.58 6.34
C SER A 261 -29.64 -16.74 6.04
N GLY A 262 -29.89 -17.62 7.02
CA GLY A 262 -30.68 -18.85 6.85
C GLY A 262 -29.97 -19.92 6.03
N ALA A 263 -28.63 -19.86 5.94
CA ALA A 263 -27.83 -20.86 5.23
C ALA A 263 -28.11 -22.27 5.79
N GLN A 264 -28.10 -23.26 4.90
CA GLN A 264 -28.32 -24.66 5.29
C GLN A 264 -27.03 -25.46 5.14
N PRO A 265 -26.69 -26.33 6.09
CA PRO A 265 -25.56 -27.23 5.95
C PRO A 265 -25.84 -28.23 4.82
N ILE A 266 -24.86 -28.44 3.93
CA ILE A 266 -24.98 -29.35 2.79
C ILE A 266 -24.39 -30.74 3.07
N HIS A 267 -23.50 -30.86 4.07
CA HIS A 267 -22.96 -32.14 4.52
C HIS A 267 -22.53 -32.05 6.00
N ARG A 268 -22.61 -33.17 6.73
CA ARG A 268 -22.08 -33.28 8.10
C ARG A 268 -21.51 -34.68 8.28
N ASP A 269 -20.31 -34.76 8.82
CA ASP A 269 -19.65 -36.03 9.19
C ASP A 269 -18.80 -35.84 10.47
N GLU A 270 -18.01 -36.84 10.84
CA GLU A 270 -17.15 -36.82 12.02
C GLU A 270 -16.06 -35.73 12.00
N THR A 271 -15.77 -35.16 10.83
CA THR A 271 -14.70 -34.15 10.67
C THR A 271 -15.22 -32.71 10.77
N GLY A 272 -16.53 -32.49 10.53
CA GLY A 272 -17.12 -31.15 10.61
C GLY A 272 -18.45 -31.01 9.87
N VAL A 273 -18.81 -29.76 9.60
CA VAL A 273 -20.03 -29.38 8.86
C VAL A 273 -19.63 -28.60 7.62
N LEU A 274 -20.13 -29.01 6.45
CA LEU A 274 -19.95 -28.28 5.20
C LEU A 274 -21.16 -27.38 4.96
N TRP A 275 -20.90 -26.11 4.77
CA TRP A 275 -21.87 -25.06 4.49
C TRP A 275 -21.73 -24.58 3.05
N ARG A 276 -22.84 -24.21 2.41
CA ARG A 276 -22.84 -23.55 1.11
C ARG A 276 -23.81 -22.39 1.10
N ILE A 277 -23.29 -21.25 0.65
CA ILE A 277 -24.05 -20.04 0.36
C ILE A 277 -24.06 -19.90 -1.16
N GLU A 278 -25.22 -20.11 -1.76
CA GLU A 278 -25.41 -19.83 -3.18
C GLU A 278 -25.43 -18.31 -3.41
N LEU A 279 -24.56 -17.86 -4.32
CA LEU A 279 -24.47 -16.46 -4.73
C LEU A 279 -24.90 -16.34 -6.18
N VAL A 280 -26.02 -15.68 -6.43
CA VAL A 280 -26.55 -15.53 -7.80
C VAL A 280 -25.59 -14.67 -8.62
N GLY A 281 -25.07 -15.25 -9.72
CA GLY A 281 -24.15 -14.54 -10.61
C GLY A 281 -22.69 -14.52 -10.14
N ASP A 282 -22.33 -15.33 -9.13
CA ASP A 282 -20.96 -15.47 -8.63
C ASP A 282 -20.65 -16.92 -8.21
N GLU A 283 -19.41 -17.19 -7.83
CA GLU A 283 -18.98 -18.47 -7.26
C GLU A 283 -19.57 -18.68 -5.85
N ASP A 284 -20.15 -19.86 -5.62
CA ASP A 284 -20.71 -20.24 -4.32
C ASP A 284 -19.68 -20.14 -3.18
N VAL A 285 -20.13 -19.63 -2.04
CA VAL A 285 -19.35 -19.64 -0.80
C VAL A 285 -19.57 -20.94 -0.04
N VAL A 286 -18.68 -21.90 -0.29
CA VAL A 286 -18.51 -23.15 0.45
C VAL A 286 -17.49 -23.01 1.58
N MET A 287 -17.85 -23.50 2.76
CA MET A 287 -17.01 -23.44 3.95
C MET A 287 -17.15 -24.69 4.80
N VAL A 288 -16.08 -25.03 5.51
CA VAL A 288 -16.11 -26.08 6.53
C VAL A 288 -16.03 -25.49 7.93
N GLU A 289 -17.01 -25.85 8.76
CA GLU A 289 -17.02 -25.61 10.20
C GLU A 289 -16.31 -26.76 10.89
N VAL A 290 -15.24 -26.45 11.62
CA VAL A 290 -14.44 -27.40 12.38
C VAL A 290 -14.22 -26.91 13.80
N VAL A 291 -14.22 -27.82 14.76
CA VAL A 291 -13.78 -27.52 16.12
C VAL A 291 -12.31 -27.89 16.21
N ASN A 292 -11.48 -26.99 16.73
CA ASN A 292 -10.07 -27.26 16.97
C ASN A 292 -9.91 -28.56 17.78
N SER A 293 -8.83 -29.31 17.56
CA SER A 293 -8.58 -30.56 18.31
C SER A 293 -7.65 -30.37 19.52
N THR A 294 -7.17 -29.16 19.77
CA THR A 294 -6.21 -28.82 20.84
C THR A 294 -6.76 -27.67 21.66
N PRO A 295 -7.25 -27.90 22.90
CA PRO A 295 -7.83 -26.82 23.69
C PRO A 295 -6.88 -25.63 23.80
N GLU A 296 -7.46 -24.43 23.76
CA GLU A 296 -6.78 -23.17 24.05
C GLU A 296 -6.14 -23.21 25.45
N PRO A 297 -5.23 -22.29 25.78
CA PRO A 297 -4.57 -22.26 27.10
C PRO A 297 -5.53 -22.23 28.31
N ASP A 298 -6.79 -21.83 28.10
CA ASP A 298 -7.86 -21.79 29.10
C ASP A 298 -8.75 -23.06 29.12
N GLY A 299 -8.46 -24.06 28.29
CA GLY A 299 -9.20 -25.32 28.18
C GLY A 299 -10.38 -25.28 27.19
N THR A 300 -10.68 -24.13 26.58
CA THR A 300 -11.79 -24.00 25.64
C THR A 300 -11.42 -24.50 24.25
N HIS A 301 -12.41 -24.94 23.48
CA HIS A 301 -12.23 -25.28 22.07
C HIS A 301 -12.86 -24.18 21.22
N ARG A 302 -12.19 -23.80 20.11
CA ARG A 302 -12.69 -22.79 19.18
C ARG A 302 -13.25 -23.45 17.94
N THR A 303 -14.41 -22.97 17.51
CA THR A 303 -14.97 -23.28 16.19
C THR A 303 -14.34 -22.37 15.16
N TYR A 304 -13.89 -22.96 14.06
CA TYR A 304 -13.32 -22.28 12.91
C TYR A 304 -14.18 -22.55 11.69
N TRP A 305 -14.25 -21.53 10.84
CA TRP A 305 -15.00 -21.52 9.60
C TRP A 305 -14.03 -21.23 8.47
N LEU A 306 -13.65 -22.27 7.74
CA LEU A 306 -12.58 -22.20 6.74
C LEU A 306 -13.17 -22.26 5.33
N ARG A 307 -12.81 -21.28 4.50
CA ARG A 307 -13.20 -21.27 3.08
C ARG A 307 -12.51 -22.44 2.37
N VAL A 308 -13.27 -23.20 1.60
CA VAL A 308 -12.80 -24.33 0.78
C VAL A 308 -13.28 -24.15 -0.67
N PRO A 309 -12.71 -24.87 -1.64
CA PRO A 309 -13.14 -24.78 -3.04
C PRO A 309 -14.65 -24.98 -3.20
N PRO A 310 -15.30 -24.27 -4.15
CA PRO A 310 -16.74 -24.41 -4.37
C PRO A 310 -17.16 -25.82 -4.82
N THR A 311 -16.22 -26.58 -5.38
CA THR A 311 -16.44 -27.94 -5.86
C THR A 311 -16.49 -28.98 -4.73
N THR A 312 -16.12 -28.61 -3.49
CA THR A 312 -16.13 -29.49 -2.32
C THR A 312 -17.53 -30.01 -2.01
N ARG A 313 -17.63 -31.31 -1.72
CA ARG A 313 -18.89 -32.04 -1.55
C ARG A 313 -19.11 -32.60 -0.16
N THR A 314 -18.05 -32.90 0.59
CA THR A 314 -18.14 -33.44 1.95
C THR A 314 -17.34 -32.60 2.94
N ALA A 315 -17.68 -32.69 4.23
CA ALA A 315 -16.94 -31.98 5.26
C ALA A 315 -15.50 -32.51 5.35
N ARG A 316 -15.29 -33.83 5.28
CA ARG A 316 -13.96 -34.44 5.22
C ARG A 316 -13.09 -33.94 4.09
N GLU A 317 -13.65 -33.78 2.89
CA GLU A 317 -12.93 -33.20 1.74
C GLU A 317 -12.50 -31.76 2.02
N GLY A 318 -13.40 -30.96 2.58
CA GLY A 318 -13.11 -29.58 3.00
C GLY A 318 -11.99 -29.51 4.04
N VAL A 319 -12.07 -30.31 5.11
CA VAL A 319 -11.04 -30.34 6.15
C VAL A 319 -9.70 -30.81 5.58
N ALA A 320 -9.66 -31.90 4.82
CA ALA A 320 -8.45 -32.41 4.21
C ALA A 320 -7.75 -31.37 3.33
N TRP A 321 -8.52 -30.62 2.55
CA TRP A 321 -8.01 -29.54 1.70
C TRP A 321 -7.31 -28.44 2.51
N THR A 322 -7.80 -28.09 3.69
CA THR A 322 -7.16 -27.08 4.56
C THR A 322 -5.76 -27.49 5.06
N PHE A 323 -5.45 -28.79 5.02
CA PHE A 323 -4.13 -29.34 5.31
C PHE A 323 -3.30 -29.65 4.04
N GLY A 324 -3.82 -29.34 2.85
CA GLY A 324 -3.17 -29.68 1.58
C GLY A 324 -3.21 -31.17 1.24
N LEU A 325 -4.18 -31.91 1.77
CA LEU A 325 -4.32 -33.36 1.61
C LEU A 325 -5.58 -33.74 0.81
N GLY A 326 -5.56 -34.93 0.21
CA GLY A 326 -6.76 -35.58 -0.33
C GLY A 326 -7.60 -36.23 0.77
N ALA A 327 -8.92 -36.27 0.59
CA ALA A 327 -9.87 -36.78 1.58
C ALA A 327 -9.63 -38.27 1.94
N GLU A 328 -9.10 -39.02 0.98
CA GLU A 328 -8.78 -40.45 1.06
C GLU A 328 -7.53 -40.76 1.90
N ILE A 329 -6.65 -39.78 2.11
CA ILE A 329 -5.42 -39.91 2.92
C ILE A 329 -5.59 -39.20 4.28
N TYR A 330 -6.55 -38.28 4.40
CA TYR A 330 -6.79 -37.56 5.64
C TYR A 330 -7.36 -38.48 6.71
N GLU A 331 -6.58 -38.76 7.75
CA GLU A 331 -7.00 -39.50 8.95
C GLU A 331 -6.99 -38.54 10.16
N PRO A 332 -8.15 -38.02 10.59
CA PRO A 332 -8.20 -37.16 11.78
C PRO A 332 -7.81 -37.97 13.01
N VAL A 333 -6.87 -37.45 13.82
CA VAL A 333 -6.51 -38.06 15.10
C VAL A 333 -7.72 -37.94 16.03
N GLN A 334 -8.47 -39.03 16.22
CA GLN A 334 -9.55 -39.10 17.20
C GLN A 334 -8.97 -38.92 18.61
N GLN A 335 -9.44 -37.92 19.36
CA GLN A 335 -9.32 -37.92 20.81
C GLN A 335 -10.52 -38.61 21.44
N THR A 336 -10.23 -39.33 22.52
CA THR A 336 -11.13 -40.13 23.35
C THR A 336 -11.84 -39.28 24.37
#